data_AF-A0A7S2VT04-F1
#
_entry.id   AF-A0A7S2VT04-F1
#
_cell.length_a   1.000
_cell.length_b   1.000
_cell.length_c   1.000
_cell.angle_alpha   90.00
_cell.angle_beta   90.00
_cell.angle_gamma   90.00
#
_symmetry.space_group_name_H-M   'P 1'
#
loop_
_entity.id
_entity.type
_entity.pdbx_description
1 polymer ?
#
loop_
_entity_poly.entity_id
_entity_poly.type
_entity_poly.pdbx_seq_one_letter_code
_entity_poly.pdbx_strand_id
1 'polypeptide(L)'
;VGCRRVQAALEDAGDAEARAALAFELRDHVYDASRCPHANYVLQRCIAVLEPDAVQFVVDELTPRALAVAKNKFGCRAVQRLLERCKPGQIEGVLAAMLDDFEELSRHVYGRFVLQHMLSHGPEAPRRRLRALVEAAAIDLCTHPQGGVVVVAALSAGGPDERRRVALRLLEEPQRLAAAASSARGA
;
A
#
# COMPACT_ATOMS: atom_id res chain seq x y z
N VAL A 1 -22.84 -1.69 -14.34
CA VAL A 1 -23.96 -2.43 -13.71
C VAL A 1 -23.52 -3.83 -13.26
N GLY A 2 -22.78 -4.59 -14.08
CA GLY A 2 -22.29 -5.94 -13.72
C GLY A 2 -21.48 -6.02 -12.42
N CYS A 3 -20.43 -5.20 -12.24
CA CYS A 3 -19.58 -5.26 -11.03
C CYS A 3 -20.33 -4.98 -9.72
N ARG A 4 -21.40 -4.19 -9.74
CA ARG A 4 -22.23 -3.93 -8.56
C ARG A 4 -23.07 -5.14 -8.18
N ARG A 5 -23.56 -5.88 -9.17
CA ARG A 5 -24.30 -7.14 -8.96
C ARG A 5 -23.39 -8.23 -8.39
N VAL A 6 -22.15 -8.32 -8.87
CA VAL A 6 -21.17 -9.29 -8.32
C VAL A 6 -20.80 -8.94 -6.88
N GLN A 7 -20.61 -7.65 -6.56
CA GLN A 7 -20.37 -7.22 -5.18
C GLN A 7 -21.56 -7.55 -4.26
N ALA A 8 -22.79 -7.28 -4.71
CA ALA A 8 -23.99 -7.65 -3.95
C ALA A 8 -24.07 -9.17 -3.76
N ALA A 9 -23.81 -9.97 -4.80
CA ALA A 9 -23.81 -11.43 -4.69
C ALA A 9 -22.75 -11.95 -3.70
N LEU A 10 -21.58 -11.30 -3.60
CA LEU A 10 -20.56 -11.63 -2.61
C LEU A 10 -20.95 -11.24 -1.18
N GLU A 11 -21.82 -10.25 -0.99
CA GLU A 11 -22.30 -9.81 0.33
C GLU A 11 -23.52 -10.62 0.77
N ASP A 12 -24.43 -10.93 -0.17
CA ASP A 12 -25.68 -11.63 0.07
C ASP A 12 -25.53 -13.16 0.04
N ALA A 13 -24.35 -13.67 -0.30
CA ALA A 13 -24.10 -15.10 -0.29
C ALA A 13 -24.25 -15.66 1.13
N GLY A 14 -25.16 -16.63 1.27
CA GLY A 14 -25.70 -17.08 2.55
C GLY A 14 -24.70 -17.70 3.51
N ASP A 15 -23.55 -18.17 3.01
CA ASP A 15 -22.48 -18.74 3.82
C ASP A 15 -21.08 -18.37 3.29
N ALA A 16 -20.03 -18.72 4.06
CA ALA A 16 -18.65 -18.41 3.72
C ALA A 16 -18.11 -19.25 2.55
N GLU A 17 -18.63 -20.46 2.35
CA GLU A 17 -18.19 -21.38 1.30
C GLU A 17 -18.67 -20.91 -0.07
N ALA A 18 -19.94 -20.51 -0.18
CA ALA A 18 -20.50 -19.89 -1.37
C ALA A 18 -19.77 -18.58 -1.73
N ARG A 19 -19.45 -17.75 -0.73
CA ARG A 19 -18.63 -16.54 -0.94
C ARG A 19 -17.25 -16.86 -1.49
N ALA A 20 -16.58 -17.84 -0.90
CA ALA A 20 -15.26 -18.27 -1.36
C ALA A 20 -15.31 -18.83 -2.78
N ALA A 21 -16.30 -19.68 -3.10
CA ALA A 21 -16.49 -20.23 -4.43
C ALA A 21 -16.73 -19.13 -5.49
N LEU A 22 -17.62 -18.18 -5.21
CA LEU A 22 -17.88 -17.04 -6.09
C LEU A 22 -16.62 -16.18 -6.33
N ALA A 23 -15.82 -15.96 -5.29
CA ALA A 23 -14.59 -15.20 -5.41
C ALA A 23 -13.50 -15.97 -6.17
N PHE A 24 -13.46 -17.30 -6.03
CA PHE A 24 -12.48 -18.16 -6.68
C PHE A 24 -12.63 -18.19 -8.21
N GLU A 25 -13.80 -17.84 -8.74
CA GLU A 25 -13.99 -17.61 -10.18
C GLU A 25 -13.13 -16.46 -10.74
N LEU A 26 -12.54 -15.61 -9.88
CA LEU A 26 -11.56 -14.60 -10.29
C LEU A 26 -10.13 -15.14 -10.40
N ARG A 27 -9.89 -16.40 -10.02
CA ARG A 27 -8.59 -17.04 -10.13
C ARG A 27 -8.08 -16.97 -11.57
N ASP A 28 -6.78 -16.81 -11.72
CA ASP A 28 -6.06 -16.59 -12.97
C ASP A 28 -6.38 -15.26 -13.68
N HIS A 29 -7.25 -14.44 -13.09
CA HIS A 29 -7.65 -13.12 -13.57
C HIS A 29 -7.44 -12.00 -12.54
N VAL A 30 -6.84 -12.31 -11.38
CA VAL A 30 -6.72 -11.35 -10.26
C VAL A 30 -5.88 -10.14 -10.66
N TYR A 31 -4.75 -10.38 -11.34
CA TYR A 31 -3.88 -9.30 -11.77
C TYR A 31 -4.59 -8.31 -12.70
N ASP A 32 -5.31 -8.81 -13.71
CA ASP A 32 -6.04 -7.96 -14.65
C ASP A 32 -7.22 -7.28 -13.97
N ALA A 33 -7.92 -7.97 -13.08
CA ALA A 33 -8.99 -7.41 -12.28
C ALA A 33 -8.50 -6.23 -11.41
N SER A 34 -7.31 -6.34 -10.81
CA SER A 34 -6.72 -5.29 -9.96
C SER A 34 -6.48 -3.98 -10.72
N ARG A 35 -6.27 -4.04 -12.04
CA ARG A 35 -5.94 -2.90 -12.91
C ARG A 35 -7.16 -2.38 -13.67
N CYS A 36 -8.27 -3.10 -13.64
CA CYS A 36 -9.50 -2.74 -14.33
C CYS A 36 -10.28 -1.66 -13.55
N PRO A 37 -10.77 -0.58 -14.20
CA PRO A 37 -11.59 0.46 -13.56
C PRO A 37 -12.86 -0.03 -12.85
N HIS A 38 -13.33 -1.23 -13.18
CA HIS A 38 -14.56 -1.81 -12.62
C HIS A 38 -14.32 -3.07 -11.79
N ALA A 39 -13.47 -3.99 -12.24
CA ALA A 39 -13.23 -5.24 -11.54
C ALA A 39 -12.41 -5.06 -10.25
N ASN A 40 -11.63 -3.97 -10.13
CA ASN A 40 -10.90 -3.66 -8.90
C ASN A 40 -11.82 -3.55 -7.68
N TYR A 41 -13.07 -3.12 -7.86
CA TYR A 41 -14.06 -3.02 -6.79
C TYR A 41 -14.53 -4.40 -6.32
N VAL A 42 -14.68 -5.35 -7.25
CA VAL A 42 -15.01 -6.73 -6.93
C VAL A 42 -13.84 -7.36 -6.17
N LEU A 43 -12.60 -7.19 -6.65
CA LEU A 43 -11.42 -7.71 -5.98
C LEU A 43 -11.26 -7.16 -4.56
N GLN A 44 -11.40 -5.84 -4.38
CA GLN A 44 -11.38 -5.22 -3.05
C GLN A 44 -12.50 -5.74 -2.15
N ARG A 45 -13.67 -6.07 -2.71
CA ARG A 45 -14.77 -6.67 -1.96
C ARG A 45 -14.44 -8.10 -1.54
N CYS A 46 -13.88 -8.92 -2.42
CA CYS A 46 -13.40 -10.26 -2.08
C CYS A 46 -12.44 -10.22 -0.89
N ILE A 47 -11.43 -9.35 -0.93
CA ILE A 47 -10.46 -9.19 0.17
C ILE A 47 -11.15 -8.75 1.47
N ALA A 48 -12.22 -7.95 1.38
CA ALA A 48 -12.92 -7.44 2.57
C ALA A 48 -13.81 -8.49 3.24
N VAL A 49 -14.54 -9.30 2.47
CA VAL A 49 -15.60 -10.20 2.99
C VAL A 49 -15.16 -11.65 3.20
N LEU A 50 -14.04 -12.06 2.62
CA LEU A 50 -13.50 -13.40 2.78
C LEU A 50 -12.63 -13.50 4.04
N GLU A 51 -12.54 -14.72 4.56
CA GLU A 51 -11.54 -15.07 5.57
C GLU A 51 -10.14 -15.04 4.98
N PRO A 52 -9.10 -14.69 5.76
CA PRO A 52 -7.74 -14.50 5.23
C PRO A 52 -7.22 -15.69 4.42
N ASP A 53 -7.54 -16.93 4.82
CA ASP A 53 -7.07 -18.14 4.14
C ASP A 53 -7.76 -18.31 2.76
N ALA A 54 -9.01 -17.86 2.60
CA ALA A 54 -9.72 -17.85 1.33
C ALA A 54 -9.26 -16.72 0.38
N VAL A 55 -8.52 -15.73 0.89
CA VAL A 55 -7.91 -14.66 0.08
C VAL A 55 -6.56 -15.09 -0.51
N GLN A 56 -5.99 -16.24 -0.10
CA GLN A 56 -4.63 -16.62 -0.46
C GLN A 56 -4.38 -16.64 -1.98
N PHE A 57 -5.32 -17.10 -2.80
CA PHE A 57 -5.17 -17.08 -4.27
C PHE A 57 -4.95 -15.66 -4.83
N VAL A 58 -5.56 -14.64 -4.22
CA VAL A 58 -5.35 -13.23 -4.59
C VAL A 58 -3.93 -12.81 -4.26
N VAL A 59 -3.43 -13.20 -3.08
CA VAL A 59 -2.08 -12.88 -2.64
C VAL A 59 -1.06 -13.55 -3.56
N ASP A 60 -1.26 -14.82 -3.88
CA ASP A 60 -0.37 -15.61 -4.72
C ASP A 60 -0.26 -15.03 -6.14
N GLU A 61 -1.37 -14.63 -6.74
CA GLU A 61 -1.37 -14.03 -8.09
C GLU A 61 -0.79 -12.60 -8.12
N LEU A 62 -1.00 -11.81 -7.07
CA LEU A 62 -0.50 -10.44 -7.03
C LEU A 62 0.97 -10.35 -6.62
N THR A 63 1.48 -11.28 -5.80
CA THR A 63 2.85 -11.22 -5.25
C THR A 63 3.94 -11.07 -6.33
N PRO A 64 3.96 -11.88 -7.41
CA PRO A 64 4.97 -11.75 -8.46
C PRO A 64 4.95 -10.40 -9.21
N ARG A 65 3.85 -9.65 -9.09
CA ARG A 65 3.64 -8.37 -9.76
C ARG A 65 3.33 -7.23 -8.77
N ALA A 66 3.66 -7.42 -7.49
CA ALA A 66 3.21 -6.56 -6.40
C ALA A 66 3.57 -5.08 -6.64
N LEU A 67 4.80 -4.83 -7.13
CA LEU A 67 5.25 -3.47 -7.45
C LEU A 67 4.40 -2.81 -8.54
N ALA A 68 4.13 -3.52 -9.64
CA ALA A 68 3.31 -3.01 -10.73
C ALA A 68 1.88 -2.71 -10.27
N VAL A 69 1.33 -3.54 -9.38
CA VAL A 69 0.00 -3.36 -8.77
C VAL A 69 -0.01 -2.14 -7.85
N ALA A 70 1.01 -1.98 -7.00
CA ALA A 70 1.17 -0.83 -6.10
C ALA A 70 1.31 0.50 -6.84
N LYS A 71 1.91 0.48 -8.04
CA LYS A 71 2.06 1.65 -8.93
C LYS A 71 0.84 1.87 -9.83
N ASN A 72 -0.23 1.10 -9.69
CA ASN A 72 -1.45 1.29 -10.49
C ASN A 72 -2.50 2.13 -9.73
N LYS A 73 -3.22 3.00 -10.46
CA LYS A 73 -4.31 3.85 -9.93
C LYS A 73 -5.37 3.09 -9.13
N PHE A 74 -5.69 1.87 -9.56
CA PHE A 74 -6.68 1.00 -8.94
C PHE A 74 -6.02 -0.08 -8.09
N GLY A 75 -4.95 -0.69 -8.61
CA GLY A 75 -4.23 -1.79 -7.96
C GLY A 75 -3.68 -1.43 -6.58
N CYS A 76 -3.25 -0.18 -6.35
CA CYS A 76 -2.74 0.25 -5.05
C CYS A 76 -3.78 0.09 -3.92
N ARG A 77 -5.08 0.11 -4.25
CA ARG A 77 -6.17 -0.13 -3.29
C ARG A 77 -6.29 -1.60 -2.91
N ALA A 78 -6.03 -2.52 -3.84
CA ALA A 78 -5.99 -3.95 -3.53
C ALA A 78 -4.85 -4.24 -2.54
N VAL A 79 -3.65 -3.67 -2.75
CA VAL A 79 -2.52 -3.84 -1.83
C VAL A 79 -2.83 -3.27 -0.43
N GLN A 80 -3.47 -2.09 -0.35
CA GLN A 80 -3.95 -1.54 0.92
C GLN A 80 -4.92 -2.49 1.63
N ARG A 81 -5.85 -3.10 0.89
CA ARG A 81 -6.79 -4.08 1.47
C ARG A 81 -6.11 -5.35 1.96
N LEU A 82 -5.09 -5.83 1.26
CA LEU A 82 -4.30 -6.98 1.72
C LEU A 82 -3.57 -6.66 3.03
N LEU A 83 -3.00 -5.45 3.16
CA LEU A 83 -2.39 -4.98 4.41
C LEU A 83 -3.38 -4.95 5.58
N GLU A 84 -4.63 -4.56 5.33
CA GLU A 84 -5.68 -4.44 6.36
C GLU A 84 -6.25 -5.80 6.81
N ARG A 85 -6.28 -6.80 5.93
CA ARG A 85 -7.10 -8.02 6.12
C ARG A 85 -6.30 -9.31 6.23
N CYS A 86 -5.13 -9.41 5.62
CA CYS A 86 -4.37 -10.64 5.58
C CYS A 86 -3.43 -10.77 6.77
N LYS A 87 -3.09 -12.02 7.13
CA LYS A 87 -2.09 -12.31 8.17
C LYS A 87 -0.72 -11.84 7.68
N PRO A 88 0.17 -11.31 8.54
CA PRO A 88 1.49 -10.83 8.14
C PRO A 88 2.31 -11.82 7.31
N GLY A 89 2.27 -13.11 7.65
CA GLY A 89 2.97 -14.16 6.91
C GLY A 89 2.41 -14.45 5.51
N GLN A 90 1.13 -14.14 5.25
CA GLN A 90 0.55 -14.32 3.91
C GLN A 90 1.09 -13.28 2.94
N ILE A 91 1.21 -12.04 3.40
CA ILE A 91 1.60 -10.89 2.56
C ILE A 91 3.09 -10.55 2.65
N GLU A 92 3.92 -11.43 3.20
CA GLU A 92 5.34 -11.18 3.40
C GLU A 92 6.05 -10.84 2.08
N GLY A 93 5.78 -11.58 1.00
CA GLY A 93 6.34 -11.30 -0.32
C GLY A 93 5.91 -9.96 -0.90
N VAL A 94 4.65 -9.55 -0.67
CA VAL A 94 4.15 -8.23 -1.08
C VAL A 94 4.87 -7.12 -0.30
N LEU A 95 5.03 -7.29 1.02
CA LEU A 95 5.72 -6.33 1.88
C LEU A 95 7.21 -6.19 1.53
N ALA A 96 7.89 -7.31 1.27
CA ALA A 96 9.28 -7.33 0.85
C ALA A 96 9.46 -6.54 -0.46
N ALA A 97 8.62 -6.79 -1.47
CA ALA A 97 8.65 -6.06 -2.73
C ALA A 97 8.46 -4.54 -2.54
N MET A 98 7.59 -4.10 -1.62
CA MET A 98 7.42 -2.67 -1.34
C MET A 98 8.66 -2.03 -0.68
N LEU A 99 9.35 -2.78 0.16
CA LEU A 99 10.53 -2.31 0.89
C LEU A 99 11.78 -2.28 0.00
N ASP A 100 11.92 -3.28 -0.87
CA ASP A 100 13.06 -3.38 -1.77
C ASP A 100 13.01 -2.29 -2.87
N ASP A 101 11.81 -1.92 -3.33
CA ASP A 101 11.59 -0.81 -4.29
C ASP A 101 11.09 0.49 -3.61
N PHE A 102 11.41 0.68 -2.33
CA PHE A 102 10.99 1.84 -1.54
C PHE A 102 11.28 3.18 -2.23
N GLU A 103 12.47 3.30 -2.82
CA GLU A 103 12.95 4.55 -3.39
C GLU A 103 12.06 5.01 -4.56
N GLU A 104 11.65 4.08 -5.41
CA GLU A 104 10.76 4.38 -6.54
C GLU A 104 9.32 4.60 -6.04
N LEU A 105 8.83 3.75 -5.13
CA LEU A 105 7.46 3.83 -4.62
C LEU A 105 7.18 5.12 -3.86
N SER A 106 8.13 5.61 -3.07
CA SER A 106 8.00 6.83 -2.26
C SER A 106 7.83 8.08 -3.12
N ARG A 107 8.35 8.09 -4.34
CA ARG A 107 8.20 9.19 -5.31
C ARG A 107 7.05 8.95 -6.30
N HIS A 108 6.40 7.80 -6.27
CA HIS A 108 5.35 7.46 -7.21
C HIS A 108 3.97 8.05 -6.83
N VAL A 109 3.21 8.50 -7.85
CA VAL A 109 1.87 9.11 -7.68
C VAL A 109 0.80 8.16 -7.12
N TYR A 110 1.05 6.85 -7.11
CA TYR A 110 0.19 5.85 -6.45
C TYR A 110 0.93 5.03 -5.40
N GLY A 111 2.24 4.79 -5.59
CA GLY A 111 3.04 3.97 -4.69
C GLY A 111 3.11 4.57 -3.29
N ARG A 112 3.16 5.91 -3.20
CA ARG A 112 3.12 6.63 -1.92
C ARG A 112 1.95 6.22 -1.04
N PHE A 113 0.79 5.87 -1.60
CA PHE A 113 -0.37 5.50 -0.79
C PHE A 113 -0.17 4.16 -0.10
N VAL A 114 0.51 3.21 -0.76
CA VAL A 114 0.83 1.91 -0.16
C VAL A 114 1.82 2.09 1.00
N LEU A 115 2.87 2.89 0.81
CA LEU A 115 3.85 3.16 1.86
C LEU A 115 3.24 3.90 3.05
N GLN A 116 2.41 4.93 2.80
CA GLN A 116 1.67 5.62 3.86
C GLN A 116 0.78 4.65 4.64
N HIS A 117 0.10 3.75 3.94
CA HIS A 117 -0.78 2.77 4.57
C HIS A 117 0.01 1.76 5.41
N MET A 118 1.18 1.32 4.91
CA MET A 118 2.09 0.44 5.63
C MET A 118 2.70 1.11 6.87
N LEU A 119 2.96 2.42 6.84
CA LEU A 119 3.39 3.20 8.01
C LEU A 119 2.34 3.23 9.13
N SER A 120 1.05 3.24 8.77
CA SER A 120 -0.04 3.29 9.75
C SER A 120 -0.47 1.90 10.23
N HIS A 121 -0.66 0.96 9.31
CA HIS A 121 -1.33 -0.32 9.56
C HIS A 121 -0.46 -1.55 9.30
N GLY A 122 0.75 -1.36 8.77
CA GLY A 122 1.63 -2.48 8.42
C GLY A 122 2.13 -3.26 9.65
N PRO A 123 2.53 -4.53 9.47
CA PRO A 123 3.12 -5.32 10.54
C PRO A 123 4.38 -4.65 11.10
N GLU A 124 4.63 -4.84 12.40
CA GLU A 124 5.64 -4.08 13.15
C GLU A 124 7.05 -4.13 12.54
N ALA A 125 7.55 -5.31 12.17
CA ALA A 125 8.90 -5.45 11.62
C ALA A 125 9.07 -4.76 10.25
N PRO A 126 8.23 -5.04 9.22
CA PRO A 126 8.22 -4.31 7.96
C PRO A 126 8.01 -2.79 8.14
N ARG A 127 7.09 -2.38 9.03
CA ARG A 127 6.84 -0.96 9.33
C ARG A 127 8.06 -0.27 9.91
N ARG A 128 8.77 -0.92 10.84
CA ARG A 128 10.02 -0.40 11.41
C ARG A 128 11.11 -0.25 10.34
N ARG A 129 11.25 -1.23 9.44
CA ARG A 129 12.18 -1.15 8.30
C ARG A 129 11.83 0.03 7.38
N LEU A 130 10.55 0.21 7.07
CA LEU A 130 10.08 1.35 6.28
C LEU A 130 10.41 2.70 6.95
N ARG A 131 10.22 2.81 8.27
CA ARG A 131 10.59 4.03 9.01
C ARG A 131 12.08 4.35 8.91
N ALA A 132 12.94 3.35 9.05
CA ALA A 132 14.38 3.54 8.90
C ALA A 132 14.76 4.01 7.49
N LEU A 133 14.11 3.46 6.44
CA LEU A 133 14.31 3.91 5.07
C LEU A 133 13.87 5.37 4.86
N VAL A 134 12.71 5.75 5.41
CA VAL A 134 12.23 7.15 5.36
C VAL A 134 13.15 8.09 6.13
N GLU A 135 13.64 7.67 7.29
CA GLU A 135 14.61 8.46 8.08
C GLU A 135 15.89 8.70 7.30
N ALA A 136 16.48 7.65 6.70
CA ALA A 136 17.69 7.76 5.89
C ALA A 136 17.51 8.66 4.66
N ALA A 137 16.35 8.61 4.02
CA ALA A 137 16.04 9.34 2.79
C ALA A 137 15.29 10.68 3.01
N ALA A 138 15.13 11.14 4.26
CA ALA A 138 14.18 12.19 4.61
C ALA A 138 14.37 13.49 3.81
N ILE A 139 15.61 13.95 3.65
CA ILE A 139 15.94 15.19 2.93
C ILE A 139 15.62 15.05 1.44
N ASP A 140 16.05 13.95 0.81
CA ASP A 140 15.80 13.70 -0.60
C ASP A 140 14.31 13.59 -0.89
N LEU A 141 13.56 12.93 -0.01
CA LEU A 141 12.11 12.80 -0.15
C LEU A 141 11.40 14.14 -0.01
N CYS A 142 11.80 15.01 0.91
CA CYS A 142 11.22 16.34 1.06
C CYS A 142 11.39 17.23 -0.19
N THR A 143 12.40 16.99 -1.02
CA THR A 143 12.56 17.69 -2.31
C THR A 143 11.60 17.21 -3.41
N HIS A 144 10.89 16.10 -3.19
CA HIS A 144 9.95 15.54 -4.15
C HIS A 144 8.49 15.67 -3.67
N PRO A 145 7.54 16.15 -4.49
CA PRO A 145 6.15 16.37 -4.04
C PRO A 145 5.50 15.13 -3.41
N GLN A 146 5.74 13.96 -3.98
CA GLN A 146 5.19 12.70 -3.45
C GLN A 146 6.00 12.16 -2.27
N GLY A 147 7.32 12.39 -2.26
CA GLY A 147 8.21 11.90 -1.21
C GLY A 147 7.98 12.62 0.12
N GLY A 148 7.81 13.94 0.06
CA GLY A 148 7.53 14.75 1.25
C GLY A 148 6.25 14.31 1.96
N VAL A 149 5.23 13.88 1.22
CA VAL A 149 4.00 13.31 1.78
C VAL A 149 4.28 12.00 2.55
N VAL A 150 5.21 11.16 2.08
CA VAL A 150 5.62 9.94 2.79
C VAL A 150 6.37 10.28 4.08
N VAL A 151 7.23 11.30 4.06
CA VAL A 151 7.93 11.80 5.27
C VAL A 151 6.91 12.31 6.30
N VAL A 152 5.93 13.12 5.87
CA VAL A 152 4.86 13.61 6.75
C VAL A 152 4.08 12.46 7.36
N ALA A 153 3.71 11.44 6.56
CA ALA A 153 3.01 10.29 7.09
C ALA A 153 3.85 9.49 8.10
N ALA A 154 5.15 9.35 7.88
CA ALA A 154 6.05 8.68 8.82
C ALA A 154 6.13 9.44 10.15
N LEU A 155 6.20 10.78 10.10
CA LEU A 155 6.15 11.65 11.26
C LEU A 155 4.80 11.54 12.00
N SER A 156 3.68 11.57 11.29
CA SER A 156 2.34 11.45 11.87
C SER A 156 2.10 10.11 12.54
N ALA A 157 2.59 9.02 11.93
CA ALA A 157 2.46 7.67 12.47
C ALA A 157 3.49 7.37 13.57
N GLY A 158 4.55 8.16 13.70
CA GLY A 158 5.70 7.85 14.56
C GLY A 158 5.60 8.39 15.99
N GLY A 159 6.29 7.73 16.92
CA GLY A 159 6.44 8.19 18.29
C GLY A 159 7.35 9.43 18.43
N PRO A 160 7.43 10.06 19.62
CA PRO A 160 8.26 11.25 19.84
C PRO A 160 9.72 11.08 19.41
N ASP A 161 10.34 9.93 19.70
CA ASP A 161 11.74 9.67 19.36
C ASP A 161 11.96 9.50 17.86
N GLU A 162 11.04 8.82 17.17
CA GLU A 162 11.08 8.67 15.71
C GLU A 162 10.94 10.02 15.02
N ARG A 163 9.98 10.84 15.47
CA ARG A 163 9.80 12.20 14.95
C ARG A 163 11.05 13.04 15.17
N ARG A 164 11.69 12.91 16.33
CA ARG A 164 12.94 13.60 16.65
C ARG A 164 14.07 13.19 15.71
N ARG A 165 14.25 11.89 15.42
CA ARG A 165 15.32 11.44 14.52
C ARG A 165 15.15 11.96 13.11
N VAL A 166 13.95 11.88 12.54
CA VAL A 166 13.66 12.45 11.21
C VAL A 166 13.90 13.96 11.21
N ALA A 167 13.47 14.68 12.24
CA ALA A 167 13.72 16.13 12.35
C ALA A 167 15.21 16.46 12.43
N LEU A 168 15.99 15.72 13.23
CA LEU A 168 17.44 15.89 13.31
C LEU A 168 18.11 15.64 11.95
N ARG A 169 17.70 14.59 11.23
CA ARG A 169 18.22 14.31 9.89
C ARG A 169 17.97 15.47 8.94
N LEU A 170 16.76 16.05 8.94
CA LEU A 170 16.43 17.20 8.09
C LEU A 170 17.30 18.44 8.39
N LEU A 171 17.73 18.60 9.64
CA LEU A 171 18.58 19.72 10.07
C LEU A 171 20.04 19.57 9.68
N GLU A 172 20.50 18.38 9.27
CA GLU A 172 21.88 18.15 8.83
C GLU A 172 22.19 18.86 7.51
N GLU A 173 21.19 19.09 6.65
CA GLU A 173 21.35 19.75 5.35
C GLU A 173 20.38 20.96 5.22
N PRO A 174 20.59 22.03 6.03
CA PRO A 174 19.62 23.13 6.17
C PRO A 174 19.37 23.89 4.86
N GLN A 175 20.36 23.94 3.97
CA GLN A 175 20.23 24.56 2.65
C GLN A 175 19.25 23.79 1.75
N ARG A 176 19.30 22.45 1.79
CA ARG A 176 18.39 21.59 1.01
C ARG A 176 17.00 21.61 1.60
N LEU A 177 16.88 21.67 2.92
CA LEU A 177 15.60 21.85 3.59
C LEU A 177 14.96 23.19 3.20
N ALA A 178 15.72 24.28 3.17
CA ALA A 178 15.24 25.58 2.72
C ALA A 178 14.80 25.55 1.24
N ALA A 179 15.58 24.90 0.38
CA ALA A 179 15.21 24.69 -1.03
C ALA A 179 13.90 23.89 -1.16
N ALA A 180 13.77 22.78 -0.43
CA ALA A 180 12.55 21.97 -0.39
C ALA A 180 11.33 22.77 0.08
N ALA A 181 11.48 23.60 1.12
CA ALA A 181 10.42 24.47 1.62
C ALA A 181 9.98 25.51 0.58
N SER A 182 10.90 25.97 -0.27
CA SER A 182 10.60 26.91 -1.36
C SER A 182 9.98 26.24 -2.60
N SER A 183 10.23 24.94 -2.81
CA SER A 183 9.68 24.17 -3.94
C SER A 183 8.35 23.49 -3.64
N ALA A 184 7.95 23.37 -2.36
CA ALA A 184 6.76 22.61 -1.93
C ALA A 184 5.42 23.36 -2.04
N ARG A 185 5.38 24.59 -2.56
CA ARG A 185 4.12 25.24 -2.93
C ARG A 185 3.64 24.67 -4.27
N GLY A 186 2.86 23.60 -4.20
CA GLY A 186 2.24 22.96 -5.36
C GLY A 186 1.34 23.92 -6.13
N ALA A 187 1.51 23.91 -7.45
CA ALA A 187 0.45 24.16 -8.42
C ALA A 187 -0.52 22.97 -8.45
#